data_AF-A0A2X2VB27-F1
#
_entry.id   AF-A0A2X2VB27-F1
#
_cell.length_a   1.000
_cell.length_b   1.000
_cell.length_c   1.000
_cell.angle_alpha   90.00
_cell.angle_beta   90.00
_cell.angle_gamma   90.00
#
_symmetry.space_group_name_H-M   'P 1'
#
loop_
_entity.id
_entity.type
_entity.pdbx_description
1 polymer ?
#
loop_
_entity_poly.entity_id
_entity_poly.type
_entity_poly.pdbx_seq_one_letter_code
_entity_poly.pdbx_strand_id
1 'polypeptide(L)'
;MNRAQRYLAYFQAYTSTWAEVQVLRSMYQQAVSQTSIVGLCVGTRPDCVPDSVLDLLSDYHAQGYEVWLELGLQTANDKTLHRINRGHDFACYQETTRRARARGLKVCSHLIVGLPGEGQQQCMDTLEKVVETGVDGLKLHPLHIVEGSIMAKSWRAGRLEGHCAG
;
A
#
# COMPACT_ATOMS: atom_id res chain seq x y z
N MET A 1 -14.97 -29.36 -2.20
CA MET A 1 -14.32 -28.04 -1.94
C MET A 1 -15.42 -27.01 -1.77
N ASN A 2 -15.49 -26.34 -0.61
CA ASN A 2 -16.49 -25.31 -0.37
C ASN A 2 -15.98 -23.99 -0.97
N ARG A 3 -16.69 -23.42 -1.96
CA ARG A 3 -16.30 -22.14 -2.57
C ARG A 3 -16.69 -20.99 -1.63
N ALA A 4 -15.85 -19.96 -1.55
CA ALA A 4 -16.20 -18.73 -0.85
C ALA A 4 -17.49 -18.14 -1.45
N GLN A 5 -18.36 -17.59 -0.58
CA GLN A 5 -19.64 -16.99 -1.00
C GLN A 5 -19.61 -15.46 -0.97
N ARG A 6 -18.57 -14.88 -0.36
CA ARG A 6 -18.36 -13.44 -0.21
C ARG A 6 -16.90 -13.12 -0.54
N TYR A 7 -16.69 -12.00 -1.23
CA TYR A 7 -15.41 -11.60 -1.78
C TYR A 7 -15.17 -10.10 -1.57
N LEU A 8 -13.91 -9.71 -1.48
CA LEU A 8 -13.48 -8.31 -1.56
C LEU A 8 -12.94 -8.05 -2.98
N ALA A 9 -13.37 -6.97 -3.61
CA ALA A 9 -12.78 -6.55 -4.87
C ALA A 9 -11.46 -5.83 -4.57
N TYR A 10 -10.36 -6.36 -5.13
CA TYR A 10 -9.02 -5.85 -4.89
C TYR A 10 -8.52 -5.04 -6.08
N PHE A 11 -8.25 -3.76 -5.86
CA PHE A 11 -7.75 -2.82 -6.85
C PHE A 11 -6.31 -2.47 -6.55
N GLN A 12 -5.38 -3.06 -7.31
CA GLN A 12 -3.97 -2.75 -7.23
C GLN A 12 -3.43 -2.53 -8.64
N ALA A 13 -3.31 -1.27 -9.02
CA ALA A 13 -2.61 -0.84 -10.22
C ALA A 13 -1.72 0.34 -9.83
N TYR A 14 -0.56 0.45 -10.47
CA TYR A 14 0.58 1.30 -10.10
C TYR A 14 0.30 2.78 -9.81
N THR A 15 -0.91 3.26 -10.07
CA THR A 15 -1.41 4.61 -9.81
C THR A 15 -2.96 4.60 -9.91
N SER A 16 -3.65 3.66 -9.28
CA SER A 16 -5.12 3.61 -9.27
C SER A 16 -5.75 4.92 -8.84
N THR A 17 -5.06 5.72 -8.03
CA THR A 17 -5.55 7.00 -7.51
C THR A 17 -5.07 8.24 -8.27
N TRP A 18 -4.39 8.08 -9.41
CA TRP A 18 -4.22 9.16 -10.40
C TRP A 18 -5.40 9.27 -11.38
N ALA A 19 -6.22 8.22 -11.49
CA ALA A 19 -7.44 8.32 -12.26
C ALA A 19 -8.35 9.37 -11.63
N GLU A 20 -9.03 10.17 -12.45
CA GLU A 20 -10.02 11.12 -11.93
C GLU A 20 -11.01 10.38 -11.02
N VAL A 21 -11.41 11.00 -9.90
CA VAL A 21 -12.28 10.38 -8.89
C VAL A 21 -13.55 9.77 -9.47
N GLN A 22 -14.03 10.30 -10.61
CA GLN A 22 -15.19 9.77 -11.34
C GLN A 22 -14.93 8.42 -12.01
N VAL A 23 -13.72 8.21 -12.54
CA VAL A 23 -13.30 6.93 -13.10
C VAL A 23 -13.22 5.89 -11.98
N LEU A 24 -12.61 6.24 -10.85
CA LEU A 24 -12.56 5.37 -9.67
C LEU A 24 -13.96 4.99 -9.18
N ARG A 25 -14.85 5.99 -9.03
CA ARG A 25 -16.24 5.77 -8.63
C ARG A 25 -16.94 4.80 -9.58
N SER A 26 -16.78 4.98 -10.89
CA SER A 26 -17.38 4.08 -11.88
C SER A 26 -16.86 2.65 -11.75
N MET A 27 -15.54 2.47 -11.58
CA MET A 27 -14.92 1.16 -11.42
C MET A 27 -15.35 0.46 -10.12
N TYR A 28 -15.37 1.19 -9.00
CA TYR A 28 -15.80 0.64 -7.71
C TYR A 28 -17.27 0.28 -7.73
N GLN A 29 -18.12 1.13 -8.33
CA GLN A 29 -19.54 0.86 -8.47
C GLN A 29 -19.82 -0.42 -9.26
N GLN A 30 -19.09 -0.63 -10.37
CA GLN A 30 -19.20 -1.85 -11.17
C GLN A 30 -18.80 -3.11 -10.40
N ALA A 31 -17.79 -3.01 -9.52
CA ALA A 31 -17.38 -4.14 -8.70
C ALA A 31 -18.40 -4.46 -7.61
N VAL A 32 -18.86 -3.46 -6.85
CA VAL A 32 -19.79 -3.68 -5.74
C VAL A 32 -21.22 -4.02 -6.18
N SER A 33 -21.58 -3.80 -7.46
CA SER A 33 -22.86 -4.25 -8.01
C SER A 33 -22.95 -5.77 -8.21
N GLN A 34 -21.85 -6.50 -8.05
CA GLN A 34 -21.84 -7.97 -8.09
C GLN A 34 -22.29 -8.52 -6.73
N THR A 35 -23.28 -9.42 -6.71
CA THR A 35 -23.95 -9.91 -5.50
C THR A 35 -23.01 -10.53 -4.45
N SER A 36 -21.87 -11.07 -4.87
CA SER A 36 -20.93 -11.73 -3.98
C SER A 36 -19.82 -10.80 -3.45
N ILE A 37 -19.76 -9.54 -3.89
CA ILE A 37 -18.78 -8.55 -3.45
C ILE A 37 -19.31 -7.83 -2.21
N VAL A 38 -18.58 -7.92 -1.11
CA VAL A 38 -18.95 -7.34 0.19
C VAL A 38 -18.03 -6.21 0.63
N GLY A 39 -17.08 -5.82 -0.21
CA GLY A 39 -16.13 -4.78 0.14
C GLY A 39 -15.05 -4.53 -0.91
N LEU A 40 -14.19 -3.58 -0.58
CA LEU A 40 -13.15 -3.03 -1.44
C LEU A 40 -11.80 -3.05 -0.71
N CYS A 41 -10.76 -3.47 -1.40
CA CYS A 41 -9.38 -3.26 -1.00
C CYS A 41 -8.69 -2.44 -2.08
N VAL A 42 -8.18 -1.26 -1.72
CA VAL A 42 -7.58 -0.32 -2.68
C VAL A 42 -6.12 -0.09 -2.31
N GLY A 43 -5.21 -0.65 -3.13
CA GLY A 43 -3.78 -0.47 -2.99
C GLY A 43 -3.27 0.76 -3.74
N THR A 44 -2.51 1.62 -3.05
CA THR A 44 -1.92 2.84 -3.63
C THR A 44 -0.67 3.32 -2.88
N ARG A 45 -0.06 4.42 -3.33
CA ARG A 45 1.02 5.11 -2.62
C ARG A 45 0.46 6.19 -1.68
N PRO A 46 1.09 6.43 -0.52
CA PRO A 46 0.79 7.53 0.38
C PRO A 46 0.56 8.91 -0.25
N ASP A 47 1.40 9.28 -1.24
CA ASP A 47 1.36 10.57 -1.93
C ASP A 47 0.29 10.68 -3.01
N CYS A 48 -0.43 9.59 -3.30
CA CYS A 48 -1.43 9.56 -4.35
C CYS A 48 -2.86 9.52 -3.80
N VAL A 49 -3.11 9.92 -2.55
CA VAL A 49 -4.45 9.81 -1.93
C VAL A 49 -5.02 11.19 -1.59
N PRO A 50 -5.56 11.92 -2.57
CA PRO A 50 -6.24 13.19 -2.30
C PRO A 50 -7.51 12.96 -1.47
N ASP A 51 -8.00 14.01 -0.80
CA ASP A 51 -9.19 13.92 0.05
C ASP A 51 -10.41 13.37 -0.72
N SER A 52 -10.58 13.75 -1.99
CA SER A 52 -11.66 13.24 -2.84
C SER A 52 -11.68 11.72 -2.99
N VAL A 53 -10.50 11.07 -2.96
CA VAL A 53 -10.40 9.60 -2.99
C VAL A 53 -10.75 9.03 -1.61
N LEU A 54 -10.28 9.64 -0.52
CA LEU A 54 -10.62 9.20 0.83
C LEU A 54 -12.13 9.33 1.10
N ASP A 55 -12.73 10.42 0.65
CA ASP A 55 -14.16 10.69 0.78
C ASP A 55 -14.96 9.66 -0.03
N LEU A 56 -14.55 9.36 -1.27
CA LEU A 56 -15.14 8.30 -2.08
C LEU A 56 -15.11 6.93 -1.38
N LEU A 57 -13.97 6.56 -0.78
CA LEU A 57 -13.85 5.29 -0.05
C LEU A 57 -14.72 5.28 1.22
N SER A 58 -14.81 6.43 1.90
CA SER A 58 -15.66 6.60 3.08
C SER A 58 -17.15 6.50 2.72
N ASP A 59 -17.57 6.99 1.56
CA ASP A 59 -18.94 6.82 1.05
C ASP A 59 -19.31 5.33 0.94
N TYR A 60 -18.40 4.47 0.46
CA TYR A 60 -18.64 3.03 0.39
C TYR A 60 -18.66 2.39 1.78
N HIS A 61 -17.77 2.81 2.67
CA HIS A 61 -17.79 2.36 4.07
C HIS A 61 -19.12 2.71 4.76
N ALA A 62 -19.64 3.93 4.56
CA ALA A 62 -20.91 4.38 5.10
C ALA A 62 -22.12 3.60 4.54
N GLN A 63 -22.00 3.05 3.33
CA GLN A 63 -23.00 2.13 2.74
C GLN A 63 -22.93 0.71 3.32
N GLY A 64 -22.00 0.43 4.24
CA GLY A 64 -21.86 -0.86 4.91
C GLY A 64 -20.88 -1.83 4.25
N TYR A 65 -20.12 -1.38 3.25
CA TYR A 65 -19.05 -2.19 2.65
C TYR A 65 -17.81 -2.23 3.54
N GLU A 66 -17.13 -3.38 3.57
CA GLU A 66 -15.81 -3.49 4.19
C GLU A 66 -14.78 -2.80 3.30
N VAL A 67 -14.13 -1.73 3.77
CA VAL A 67 -13.18 -0.95 2.95
C VAL A 67 -11.80 -0.89 3.60
N TRP A 68 -10.80 -1.35 2.84
CA TRP A 68 -9.38 -1.29 3.20
C TRP A 68 -8.62 -0.39 2.24
N LEU A 69 -7.94 0.62 2.79
CA LEU A 69 -6.90 1.36 2.08
C LEU A 69 -5.55 0.68 2.34
N GLU A 70 -4.94 0.11 1.31
CA GLU A 70 -3.62 -0.49 1.42
C GLU A 70 -2.53 0.49 0.94
N LEU A 71 -1.66 0.94 1.84
CA LEU A 71 -0.62 1.93 1.57
C LEU A 71 0.75 1.27 1.38
N GLY A 72 1.31 1.48 0.19
CA GLY A 72 2.66 1.03 -0.16
C GLY A 72 3.76 1.88 0.46
N LEU A 73 4.03 1.77 1.77
CA LEU A 73 5.12 2.49 2.44
C LEU A 73 6.50 1.93 2.11
N GLN A 74 6.66 0.60 2.15
CA GLN A 74 7.92 -0.15 2.04
C GLN A 74 8.82 -0.08 3.28
N THR A 75 9.19 1.12 3.77
CA THR A 75 10.01 1.32 4.97
C THR A 75 9.72 2.68 5.60
N ALA A 76 9.90 2.83 6.91
CA ALA A 76 9.78 4.13 7.60
C ALA A 76 11.11 4.92 7.60
N ASN A 77 12.12 4.46 6.84
CA ASN A 77 13.41 5.12 6.71
C ASN A 77 13.48 5.98 5.45
N ASP A 78 13.43 7.30 5.61
CA ASP A 78 13.41 8.24 4.48
C ASP A 78 14.67 8.15 3.60
N LYS A 79 15.84 7.81 4.16
CA LYS A 79 17.06 7.61 3.36
C LYS A 79 16.92 6.39 2.46
N THR A 80 16.31 5.32 2.96
CA THR A 80 16.04 4.14 2.15
C THR A 80 14.96 4.43 1.11
N LEU A 81 13.86 5.09 1.48
CA LEU A 81 12.80 5.51 0.55
C LEU A 81 13.37 6.31 -0.62
N HIS A 82 14.25 7.27 -0.34
CA HIS A 82 14.96 8.03 -1.37
C HIS A 82 15.87 7.14 -2.23
N ARG A 83 16.67 6.25 -1.61
CA ARG A 83 17.56 5.32 -2.33
C ARG A 83 16.80 4.41 -3.30
N ILE A 84 15.61 3.95 -2.93
CA ILE A 84 14.76 3.10 -3.78
C ILE A 84 13.79 3.90 -4.65
N ASN A 85 13.98 5.21 -4.76
CA ASN A 85 13.23 6.12 -5.60
C ASN A 85 11.71 6.11 -5.34
N ARG A 86 11.32 6.15 -4.05
CA ARG A 86 9.94 6.44 -3.65
C ARG A 86 9.69 7.95 -3.70
N GLY A 87 8.48 8.33 -4.13
CA GLY A 87 8.04 9.72 -4.26
C GLY A 87 7.41 10.31 -2.99
N HIS A 88 7.55 9.65 -1.85
CA HIS A 88 7.04 10.09 -0.55
C HIS A 88 8.03 9.74 0.56
N ASP A 89 7.87 10.42 1.69
CA ASP A 89 8.54 10.16 2.95
C ASP A 89 7.58 9.52 3.97
N PHE A 90 8.11 9.19 5.15
CA PHE A 90 7.32 8.63 6.23
C PHE A 90 6.26 9.61 6.77
N ALA A 91 6.54 10.91 6.76
CA ALA A 91 5.59 11.92 7.22
C ALA A 91 4.32 11.96 6.35
N CYS A 92 4.47 11.92 5.02
CA CYS A 92 3.37 11.80 4.07
C CYS A 92 2.52 10.55 4.35
N TYR A 93 3.17 9.42 4.62
CA TYR A 93 2.48 8.19 5.02
C TYR A 93 1.68 8.33 6.31
N GLN A 94 2.26 8.95 7.35
CA GLN A 94 1.57 9.15 8.62
C GLN A 94 0.34 10.03 8.45
N GLU A 95 0.48 11.11 7.69
CA GLU A 95 -0.62 12.04 7.42
C GLU A 95 -1.75 11.37 6.65
N THR A 96 -1.43 10.67 5.56
CA THR A 96 -2.43 9.92 4.77
C THR A 96 -3.12 8.84 5.61
N THR A 97 -2.37 8.12 6.47
CA THR A 97 -2.95 7.10 7.37
C THR A 97 -3.92 7.73 8.36
N ARG A 98 -3.55 8.84 9.01
CA ARG A 98 -4.43 9.54 9.95
C ARG A 98 -5.68 10.09 9.27
N ARG A 99 -5.54 10.71 8.10
CA ARG A 99 -6.68 11.21 7.30
C ARG A 99 -7.64 10.11 6.87
N ALA A 100 -7.13 8.93 6.51
CA ALA A 100 -7.96 7.77 6.17
C ALA A 100 -8.71 7.23 7.39
N ARG A 101 -8.00 7.04 8.51
CA ARG A 101 -8.60 6.54 9.75
C ARG A 101 -9.62 7.49 10.36
N ALA A 102 -9.41 8.80 10.24
CA ALA A 102 -10.38 9.82 10.66
C ALA A 102 -11.73 9.70 9.91
N ARG A 103 -11.74 9.04 8.74
CA ARG A 103 -12.94 8.74 7.92
C ARG A 103 -13.49 7.33 8.15
N GLY A 104 -12.99 6.62 9.17
CA GLY A 104 -13.40 5.27 9.51
C GLY A 104 -12.84 4.18 8.60
N LEU A 105 -11.89 4.50 7.71
CA LEU A 105 -11.29 3.52 6.81
C LEU A 105 -10.25 2.67 7.55
N LYS A 106 -10.25 1.36 7.29
CA LYS A 106 -9.16 0.47 7.73
C LYS A 106 -7.93 0.70 6.86
N VAL A 107 -6.76 0.73 7.47
CA VAL A 107 -5.48 0.94 6.76
C VAL A 107 -4.58 -0.27 6.91
N CYS A 108 -4.13 -0.83 5.79
CA CYS A 108 -3.10 -1.88 5.74
C CYS A 108 -1.79 -1.31 5.19
N SER A 109 -0.67 -1.55 5.85
CA SER A 109 0.64 -1.08 5.38
C SER A 109 1.46 -2.19 4.74
N HIS A 110 1.97 -1.94 3.54
CA HIS A 110 2.89 -2.84 2.86
C HIS A 110 4.32 -2.43 3.18
N LEU A 111 5.09 -3.37 3.70
CA LEU A 111 6.49 -3.20 4.08
C LEU A 111 7.37 -4.20 3.32
N ILE A 112 8.60 -3.80 2.98
CA ILE A 112 9.60 -4.69 2.40
C ILE A 112 10.71 -4.92 3.42
N VAL A 113 10.97 -6.19 3.73
CA VAL A 113 12.04 -6.62 4.63
C VAL A 113 13.29 -6.92 3.82
N GLY A 114 14.43 -6.39 4.28
CA GLY A 114 15.73 -6.60 3.64
C GLY A 114 16.05 -5.61 2.52
N LEU A 115 15.51 -4.39 2.58
CA LEU A 115 15.87 -3.32 1.65
C LEU A 115 17.37 -2.99 1.74
N PRO A 116 18.01 -2.55 0.64
CA PRO A 116 19.45 -2.30 0.65
C PRO A 116 19.82 -1.25 1.69
N GLY A 117 20.78 -1.59 2.55
CA GLY A 117 21.26 -0.76 3.66
C GLY A 117 20.37 -0.78 4.91
N GLU A 118 19.39 -1.69 4.98
CA GLU A 118 18.60 -1.98 6.17
C GLU A 118 18.93 -3.37 6.71
N GLY A 119 19.24 -3.44 8.00
CA GLY A 119 19.34 -4.67 8.76
C GLY A 119 18.12 -4.86 9.66
N GLN A 120 18.24 -5.80 10.60
CA GLN A 120 17.17 -6.13 11.55
C GLN A 120 16.68 -4.90 12.33
N GLN A 121 17.59 -4.04 12.80
CA GLN A 121 17.21 -2.86 13.58
C GLN A 121 16.28 -1.92 12.79
N GLN A 122 16.61 -1.59 11.54
CA GLN A 122 15.78 -0.72 10.72
C GLN A 122 14.42 -1.33 10.39
N CYS A 123 14.36 -2.67 10.24
CA CYS A 123 13.10 -3.37 10.06
C CYS A 123 12.21 -3.26 11.31
N MET A 124 12.80 -3.40 12.51
CA MET A 124 12.08 -3.25 13.78
C MET A 124 11.63 -1.81 14.01
N ASP A 125 12.51 -0.83 13.79
CA ASP A 125 12.16 0.60 13.89
C ASP A 125 11.01 0.96 12.94
N THR A 126 11.00 0.38 11.74
CA THR A 126 9.90 0.55 10.77
C THR A 126 8.60 -0.03 11.29
N LEU A 127 8.64 -1.26 11.81
CA LEU A 127 7.46 -1.93 12.36
C LEU A 127 6.87 -1.12 13.52
N GLU A 128 7.69 -0.70 14.47
CA GLU A 128 7.27 0.09 15.63
C GLU A 128 6.58 1.39 15.20
N LYS A 129 7.24 2.19 14.36
CA LYS A 129 6.69 3.46 13.86
C LYS A 129 5.36 3.29 13.10
N VAL A 130 5.24 2.22 12.33
CA VAL A 130 4.02 1.91 11.56
C VAL A 130 2.88 1.51 12.50
N VAL A 131 3.15 0.68 13.50
CA VAL A 131 2.16 0.30 14.52
C VAL A 131 1.73 1.53 15.34
N GLU A 132 2.66 2.39 15.73
CA GLU A 132 2.37 3.65 16.43
C GLU A 132 1.51 4.62 15.60
N THR A 133 1.60 4.56 14.27
CA THR A 133 0.76 5.35 13.37
C THR A 133 -0.71 4.86 13.39
N GLY A 134 -0.96 3.65 13.89
CA GLY A 134 -2.29 3.12 14.17
C GLY A 134 -2.92 2.31 13.04
N VAL A 135 -2.11 1.61 12.25
CA VAL A 135 -2.62 0.75 11.16
C VAL A 135 -3.44 -0.42 11.67
N ASP A 136 -4.37 -0.89 10.84
CA ASP A 136 -5.24 -2.04 11.13
C ASP A 136 -4.67 -3.36 10.57
N GLY A 137 -3.72 -3.28 9.64
CA GLY A 137 -3.11 -4.43 9.00
C GLY A 137 -1.68 -4.19 8.53
N LEU A 138 -0.93 -5.28 8.42
CA LEU A 138 0.44 -5.30 7.91
C LEU A 138 0.57 -6.37 6.82
N LYS A 139 1.26 -6.02 5.73
CA LYS A 139 1.64 -6.93 4.65
C LYS A 139 3.15 -6.89 4.49
N LEU A 140 3.82 -7.96 4.89
CA LEU A 140 5.27 -8.05 4.87
C LEU A 140 5.72 -8.79 3.60
N HIS A 141 6.60 -8.16 2.84
CA HIS A 141 7.18 -8.72 1.63
C HIS A 141 8.69 -8.89 1.82
N PRO A 142 9.29 -10.08 1.57
CA PRO A 142 10.73 -10.15 1.42
C PRO A 142 11.18 -9.36 0.19
N LEU A 143 12.35 -8.72 0.25
CA LEU A 143 12.92 -8.07 -0.93
C LEU A 143 13.19 -9.11 -2.02
N HIS A 144 12.51 -8.95 -3.15
CA HIS A 144 12.82 -9.67 -4.39
C HIS A 144 13.38 -8.69 -5.42
N ILE A 145 14.65 -8.89 -5.80
CA ILE A 145 15.27 -8.12 -6.88
C ILE A 145 14.87 -8.78 -8.20
N VAL A 146 14.01 -8.08 -8.95
CA VAL A 146 13.50 -8.53 -10.25
C VAL A 146 14.49 -8.19 -11.35
N GLU A 147 14.77 -9.18 -12.20
CA GLU A 147 15.58 -9.05 -13.42
C GLU A 147 15.18 -7.82 -14.26
N GLY A 148 16.17 -7.10 -14.79
CA GLY A 148 15.94 -5.88 -15.59
C GLY A 148 15.58 -4.60 -14.81
N SER A 149 15.29 -4.67 -13.50
CA SER A 149 15.03 -3.48 -12.68
C SER A 149 16.27 -2.61 -12.46
N ILE A 150 16.07 -1.33 -12.10
CA ILE A 150 17.18 -0.43 -11.70
C ILE A 150 17.97 -1.03 -10.51
N MET A 151 17.25 -1.70 -9.60
CA MET A 151 17.85 -2.38 -8.47
C MET A 151 18.70 -3.57 -8.89
N ALA A 152 18.24 -4.39 -9.86
CA ALA A 152 19.02 -5.48 -10.43
C ALA A 152 20.32 -4.98 -11.09
N LYS A 153 20.26 -3.87 -11.84
CA LYS A 153 21.46 -3.24 -12.42
C LYS A 153 22.46 -2.80 -11.35
N SER A 154 21.97 -2.27 -10.23
CA SER A 154 22.82 -1.80 -9.13
C SER A 154 23.41 -2.96 -8.32
N TRP A 155 22.62 -4.02 -8.10
CA TRP A 155 23.07 -5.27 -7.48
C TRP A 155 24.16 -5.96 -8.31
N ARG A 156 23.96 -6.12 -9.63
CA ARG A 156 24.98 -6.69 -10.53
C ARG A 156 26.30 -5.94 -10.55
N ALA A 157 26.24 -4.63 -10.37
CA ALA A 157 27.43 -3.79 -10.32
C ALA A 157 28.15 -3.83 -8.96
N GLY A 158 27.74 -4.70 -8.03
CA GLY A 158 28.30 -4.80 -6.68
C GLY A 158 27.98 -3.60 -5.78
N ARG A 159 27.01 -2.76 -6.18
CA ARG A 159 26.64 -1.54 -5.43
C ARG A 159 25.52 -1.77 -4.43
N LEU A 160 24.90 -2.96 -4.43
CA LEU A 160 23.86 -3.37 -3.49
C LEU A 160 24.05 -4.85 -3.12
N GLU A 161 23.84 -5.19 -1.85
CA GLU A 161 23.73 -6.57 -1.38
C GLU A 161 22.27 -7.06 -1.52
N GLY A 162 22.06 -8.37 -1.76
CA GLY A 162 20.72 -8.96 -1.92
C GLY A 162 20.72 -10.30 -2.66
N HIS A 163 19.56 -10.95 -2.79
CA HIS A 163 19.35 -12.12 -3.66
C HIS A 163 18.52 -11.70 -4.89
N CYS A 164 19.01 -12.02 -6.10
CA CYS A 164 18.25 -11.83 -7.33
C CYS A 164 17.30 -13.02 -7.52
N ALA A 165 16.01 -12.76 -7.70
CA ALA A 165 15.06 -13.80 -8.11
C ALA A 165 15.22 -13.99 -9.63
N GLY A 166 15.48 -15.24 -10.05
CA GLY A 166 15.71 -15.63 -11.44
C GLY A 166 14.45 -15.65 -12.29
#